data_AF-A0A975NSD8-F1
#
_entry.id   AF-A0A975NSD8-F1
#
_cell.length_a   1.000
_cell.length_b   1.000
_cell.length_c   1.000
_cell.angle_alpha   90.00
_cell.angle_beta   90.00
_cell.angle_gamma   90.00
#
_symmetry.space_group_name_H-M   'P 1'
#
loop_
_entity.id
_entity.type
_entity.pdbx_description
1 polymer ?
#
loop_
_entity_poly.entity_id
_entity_poly.type
_entity_poly.pdbx_seq_one_letter_code
_entity_poly.pdbx_strand_id
1 'polypeptide(L)'
;MQNSVLGSWTVRIAVGLALLYGLQFFPYTGVFIMMFGMALAGPYVWGFLPHLITIGLICDVSQKRFSRKMLLVPVLGYASYYSFFIYELAVIHSVENQLKAENATQAIDFDPSRHALVMKGGEGLATSNKIPVVYEENSNFPEGYLSYRLVSAQRCKDVRDVKRDSFDFDVFGVHWQRGEGVLNSKFLEQCQIRTRERPKKDIVKISATENKKFVKGIEVFEATHVVDAQNKAIGAIKDATAMRLPAFPLFIVGCGPSRSSWDCWAGFHRFRYPFETIADSAAIEKYGTNSIAKVLKLEKYKESDFSDFKDYPENIAFVEGWLNAKKSETAEDFNEWGVRKDSLYIPKIEYLGDVEGYKGAIYTGKQGGPFYDFIRRNNGKTVFIDATLDQRVNRSGNVFGIYAICKEERACARIEHWYRLMSGNTGVPVSNKITGYWKVSTSGVMPDSGTPIGNTKNVLTLVDSTK
;
A
#
# COMPACT_ATOMS: atom_id res chain seq x y z
N MET A 1 -48.57 -0.44 38.36
CA MET A 1 -48.10 -0.93 37.05
C MET A 1 -46.76 -1.63 37.25
N GLN A 2 -46.75 -2.97 37.29
CA GLN A 2 -45.52 -3.76 37.34
C GLN A 2 -44.97 -3.88 35.91
N ASN A 3 -44.12 -2.95 35.50
CA ASN A 3 -43.33 -3.18 34.30
C ASN A 3 -42.35 -4.31 34.61
N SER A 4 -42.49 -5.44 33.91
CA SER A 4 -41.64 -6.61 34.12
C SER A 4 -40.17 -6.22 33.92
N VAL A 5 -39.28 -6.76 34.76
CA VAL A 5 -37.83 -6.50 34.68
C VAL A 5 -37.26 -6.87 33.30
N LEU A 6 -37.85 -7.88 32.64
CA LEU A 6 -37.55 -8.31 31.26
C LEU A 6 -37.96 -7.28 30.19
N GLY A 7 -38.79 -6.30 30.55
CA GLY A 7 -39.16 -5.18 29.72
C GLY A 7 -38.12 -4.06 29.67
N SER A 8 -37.10 -4.08 30.55
CA SER A 8 -36.04 -3.06 30.51
C SER A 8 -35.24 -3.16 29.21
N TRP A 9 -35.06 -2.02 28.55
CA TRP A 9 -34.21 -1.88 27.37
C TRP A 9 -32.75 -2.27 27.66
N THR A 10 -32.24 -1.99 28.86
CA THR A 10 -30.90 -2.37 29.31
C THR A 10 -30.69 -3.89 29.28
N VAL A 11 -31.66 -4.64 29.81
CA VAL A 11 -31.61 -6.11 29.81
C VAL A 11 -31.65 -6.66 28.39
N ARG A 12 -32.52 -6.10 27.54
CA ARG A 12 -32.63 -6.52 26.13
C ARG A 12 -31.34 -6.29 25.36
N ILE A 13 -30.68 -5.14 25.55
CA ILE A 13 -29.37 -4.89 24.93
C ILE A 13 -28.31 -5.82 25.47
N ALA A 14 -28.23 -6.01 26.79
CA ALA A 14 -27.23 -6.89 27.39
C ALA A 14 -27.37 -8.34 26.88
N VAL A 15 -28.60 -8.87 26.81
CA VAL A 15 -28.88 -10.19 26.24
C VAL A 15 -28.55 -10.24 24.76
N GLY A 16 -28.97 -9.24 23.98
CA GLY A 16 -28.64 -9.16 22.55
C GLY A 16 -27.13 -9.13 22.31
N LEU A 17 -26.39 -8.39 23.12
CA LEU A 17 -24.93 -8.31 23.06
C LEU A 17 -24.27 -9.66 23.42
N ALA A 18 -24.74 -10.31 24.48
CA ALA A 18 -24.25 -11.63 24.88
C ALA A 18 -24.48 -12.68 23.77
N LEU A 19 -25.65 -12.65 23.11
CA LEU A 19 -25.93 -13.52 21.97
C LEU A 19 -25.05 -13.19 20.76
N LEU A 20 -24.85 -11.92 20.44
CA LEU A 20 -23.98 -11.49 19.35
C LEU A 20 -22.52 -11.93 19.59
N TYR A 21 -22.02 -11.81 20.82
CA TYR A 21 -20.70 -12.33 21.17
C TYR A 21 -20.66 -13.86 21.15
N GLY A 22 -21.70 -14.54 21.62
CA GLY A 22 -21.83 -15.99 21.52
C GLY A 22 -21.76 -16.49 20.07
N LEU A 23 -22.40 -15.77 19.14
CA LEU A 23 -22.37 -16.08 17.71
C LEU A 23 -20.97 -15.91 17.08
N GLN A 24 -20.07 -15.12 17.67
CA GLN A 24 -18.70 -14.99 17.15
C GLN A 24 -17.83 -16.24 17.38
N PHE A 25 -18.21 -17.11 18.32
CA PHE A 25 -17.47 -18.36 18.57
C PHE A 25 -17.59 -19.38 17.44
N PHE A 26 -18.59 -19.24 16.55
CA PHE A 26 -18.73 -20.10 15.38
C PHE A 26 -18.05 -19.47 14.16
N PRO A 27 -17.19 -20.19 13.42
CA PRO A 27 -16.37 -19.62 12.34
C PRO A 27 -17.17 -18.85 11.29
N TYR A 28 -18.25 -19.43 10.77
CA TYR A 28 -19.04 -18.80 9.71
C TYR A 28 -19.70 -17.50 10.19
N THR A 29 -20.48 -17.55 11.26
CA THR A 29 -21.16 -16.36 11.81
C THR A 29 -20.17 -15.33 12.34
N GLY A 30 -19.04 -15.77 12.92
CA GLY A 30 -17.97 -14.89 13.39
C GLY A 30 -17.33 -14.09 12.26
N VAL A 31 -16.98 -14.70 11.13
CA VAL A 31 -16.48 -13.97 9.95
C VAL A 31 -17.50 -12.96 9.46
N PHE A 32 -18.78 -13.35 9.36
CA PHE A 32 -19.84 -12.44 8.93
C PHE A 32 -20.00 -11.26 9.89
N ILE A 33 -20.08 -11.50 11.20
CA ILE A 33 -20.20 -10.45 12.22
C ILE A 33 -18.95 -9.57 12.24
N MET A 34 -17.76 -10.12 12.02
CA MET A 34 -16.53 -9.34 11.96
C MET A 34 -16.49 -8.46 10.71
N MET A 35 -16.80 -8.99 9.53
CA MET A 35 -16.82 -8.23 8.29
C MET A 35 -17.90 -7.15 8.31
N PHE A 36 -19.14 -7.49 8.66
CA PHE A 36 -20.23 -6.53 8.74
C PHE A 36 -20.07 -5.56 9.90
N GLY A 37 -19.62 -6.06 11.06
CA GLY A 37 -19.35 -5.25 12.24
C GLY A 37 -18.24 -4.23 11.98
N MET A 38 -17.12 -4.64 11.37
CA MET A 38 -16.06 -3.70 11.01
C MET A 38 -16.47 -2.77 9.86
N ALA A 39 -17.16 -3.27 8.83
CA ALA A 39 -17.50 -2.48 7.64
C ALA A 39 -18.63 -1.47 7.88
N LEU A 40 -19.70 -1.84 8.60
CA LEU A 40 -20.86 -0.97 8.81
C LEU A 40 -20.76 -0.15 10.09
N ALA A 41 -20.14 -0.70 11.13
CA ALA A 41 -20.28 -0.19 12.49
C ALA A 41 -18.91 0.14 13.14
N GLY A 42 -17.82 -0.35 12.54
CA GLY A 42 -16.46 -0.23 13.05
C GLY A 42 -16.23 -0.89 14.42
N PRO A 43 -15.00 -0.86 14.93
CA PRO A 43 -14.71 -1.19 16.33
C PRO A 43 -15.45 -0.28 17.31
N TYR A 44 -15.92 0.87 16.85
CA TYR A 44 -16.61 1.88 17.64
C TYR A 44 -17.96 1.40 18.15
N VAL A 45 -18.85 0.85 17.32
CA VAL A 45 -20.18 0.42 17.80
C VAL A 45 -20.06 -0.70 18.83
N TRP A 46 -19.21 -1.70 18.59
CA TRP A 46 -18.95 -2.75 19.57
C TRP A 46 -18.31 -2.22 20.86
N GLY A 47 -17.38 -1.28 20.72
CA GLY A 47 -16.73 -0.60 21.84
C GLY A 47 -17.66 0.29 22.65
N PHE A 48 -18.68 0.90 22.03
CA PHE A 48 -19.64 1.82 22.67
C PHE A 48 -20.79 1.11 23.39
N LEU A 49 -21.16 -0.11 22.98
CA LEU A 49 -22.29 -0.86 23.56
C LEU A 49 -22.19 -1.06 25.09
N PRO A 50 -21.04 -1.44 25.67
CA PRO A 50 -20.89 -1.52 27.13
C PRO A 50 -21.17 -0.20 27.86
N HIS A 51 -20.87 0.95 27.23
CA HIS A 51 -21.16 2.27 27.78
C HIS A 51 -22.65 2.55 27.75
N LEU A 52 -23.34 2.21 26.65
CA LEU A 52 -24.79 2.34 26.54
C LEU A 52 -25.52 1.46 27.57
N ILE A 53 -25.02 0.24 27.82
CA ILE A 53 -25.54 -0.63 28.89
C ILE A 53 -25.35 0.03 30.25
N THR A 54 -24.18 0.62 30.51
CA THR A 54 -23.90 1.32 31.77
C THR A 54 -24.82 2.52 31.98
N ILE A 55 -25.03 3.34 30.95
CA ILE A 55 -25.95 4.48 30.98
C ILE A 55 -27.39 3.99 31.22
N GLY A 56 -27.83 2.95 30.50
CA GLY A 56 -29.15 2.34 30.69
C GLY A 56 -29.34 1.82 32.12
N LEU A 57 -28.31 1.19 32.69
CA LEU A 57 -28.33 0.72 34.08
C LEU A 57 -28.45 1.87 35.08
N ILE A 58 -27.75 2.99 34.86
CA ILE A 58 -27.89 4.19 35.70
C ILE A 58 -29.33 4.72 35.64
N CYS A 59 -29.93 4.78 34.45
CA CYS A 59 -31.33 5.20 34.27
C CYS A 59 -32.32 4.24 34.96
N ASP A 60 -32.13 2.94 34.83
CA ASP A 60 -33.03 1.98 35.49
C ASP A 60 -32.88 1.99 37.02
N VAL A 61 -31.66 2.20 37.54
CA VAL A 61 -31.43 2.36 38.99
C VAL A 61 -32.04 3.67 39.51
N SER A 62 -31.93 4.77 38.77
CA SER A 62 -32.53 6.06 39.17
C SER A 62 -34.06 5.98 39.21
N GLN A 63 -34.66 5.21 38.30
CA GLN A 63 -36.09 4.88 38.28
C GLN A 63 -36.49 3.79 39.28
N LYS A 64 -35.57 3.34 40.14
CA LYS A 64 -35.77 2.28 41.14
C LYS A 64 -36.21 0.93 40.55
N ARG A 65 -35.92 0.66 39.28
CA ARG A 65 -36.18 -0.63 38.62
C ARG A 65 -35.13 -1.68 38.97
N PHE A 66 -33.90 -1.25 39.26
CA PHE A 66 -32.81 -2.10 39.74
C PHE A 66 -32.24 -1.61 41.08
N SER A 67 -31.59 -2.53 41.80
CA SER A 67 -30.85 -2.21 43.01
C SER A 67 -29.63 -1.35 42.70
N ARG A 68 -29.35 -0.34 43.55
CA ARG A 68 -28.13 0.49 43.46
C ARG A 68 -26.84 -0.33 43.47
N LYS A 69 -26.87 -1.52 44.07
CA LYS A 69 -25.71 -2.45 44.09
C LYS A 69 -25.29 -2.90 42.68
N MET A 70 -26.20 -2.90 41.70
CA MET A 70 -25.86 -3.25 40.32
C MET A 70 -24.88 -2.24 39.69
N LEU A 71 -24.84 -0.99 40.16
CA LEU A 71 -23.87 0.00 39.70
C LEU A 71 -22.44 -0.31 40.14
N LEU A 72 -22.22 -1.19 41.12
CA LEU A 72 -20.87 -1.58 41.53
C LEU A 72 -20.11 -2.25 40.38
N VAL A 73 -20.80 -3.02 39.53
CA VAL A 73 -20.17 -3.74 38.41
C VAL A 73 -19.51 -2.79 37.42
N PRO A 74 -20.22 -1.82 36.78
CA PRO A 74 -19.57 -0.88 35.89
C PRO A 74 -18.55 -0.01 36.64
N VAL A 75 -18.86 0.46 37.85
CA VAL A 75 -17.92 1.31 38.63
C VAL A 75 -16.58 0.61 38.84
N LEU A 76 -16.58 -0.65 39.28
CA LEU A 76 -15.36 -1.43 39.46
C LEU A 76 -14.65 -1.71 38.12
N GLY A 77 -15.41 -1.95 37.05
CA GLY A 77 -14.87 -2.14 35.70
C GLY A 77 -14.12 -0.91 35.18
N TYR A 78 -14.75 0.27 35.23
CA TYR A 78 -14.12 1.53 34.82
C TYR A 78 -12.97 1.93 35.76
N ALA A 79 -13.13 1.77 37.08
CA ALA A 79 -12.06 2.07 38.03
C ALA A 79 -10.82 1.20 37.76
N SER A 80 -11.01 -0.10 37.50
CA SER A 80 -9.92 -1.00 37.12
C SER A 80 -9.28 -0.57 35.81
N TYR A 81 -10.07 -0.28 34.78
CA TYR A 81 -9.58 0.20 33.49
C TYR A 81 -8.71 1.44 33.63
N TYR A 82 -9.21 2.47 34.32
CA TYR A 82 -8.50 3.73 34.49
C TYR A 82 -7.26 3.58 35.38
N SER A 83 -7.27 2.64 36.33
CA SER A 83 -6.07 2.30 37.11
C SER A 83 -4.96 1.73 36.21
N PHE A 84 -5.29 0.80 35.31
CA PHE A 84 -4.34 0.27 34.31
C PHE A 84 -3.89 1.35 33.32
N PHE A 85 -4.81 2.19 32.83
CA PHE A 85 -4.48 3.29 31.92
C PHE A 85 -3.48 4.28 32.55
N ILE A 86 -3.72 4.73 33.79
CA ILE A 86 -2.81 5.64 34.51
C ILE A 86 -1.45 4.96 34.76
N TYR A 87 -1.47 3.68 35.15
CA TYR A 87 -0.24 2.89 35.29
C TYR A 87 0.55 2.84 33.97
N GLU A 88 -0.11 2.56 32.85
CA GLU A 88 0.54 2.53 31.53
C GLU A 88 1.17 3.87 31.15
N LEU A 89 0.45 4.98 31.41
CA LEU A 89 0.99 6.33 31.19
C LEU A 89 2.25 6.60 32.02
N ALA A 90 2.26 6.20 33.29
CA ALA A 90 3.42 6.40 34.17
C ALA A 90 4.66 5.61 33.68
N VAL A 91 4.45 4.36 33.21
CA VAL A 91 5.53 3.56 32.65
C VAL A 91 6.04 4.15 31.33
N ILE A 92 5.13 4.55 30.43
CA ILE A 92 5.49 5.20 29.15
C ILE A 92 6.32 6.45 29.41
N HIS A 93 5.84 7.34 30.29
CA HIS A 93 6.55 8.57 30.61
C HIS A 93 7.94 8.31 31.22
N SER A 94 8.07 7.27 32.04
CA SER A 94 9.38 6.85 32.58
C SER A 94 10.34 6.42 31.48
N VAL A 95 9.88 5.67 30.48
CA VAL A 95 10.73 5.21 29.37
C VAL A 95 11.03 6.37 28.41
N GLU A 96 10.07 7.25 28.14
CA GLU A 96 10.30 8.46 27.36
C GLU A 96 11.39 9.33 27.97
N ASN A 97 11.35 9.57 29.29
CA ASN A 97 12.38 10.36 29.96
C ASN A 97 13.77 9.69 29.88
N GLN A 98 13.81 8.36 29.97
CA GLN A 98 15.06 7.62 29.76
C GLN A 98 15.58 7.81 28.32
N LEU A 99 14.73 7.63 27.31
CA LEU A 99 15.11 7.79 25.89
C LEU A 99 15.51 9.23 25.58
N LYS A 100 14.80 10.23 26.13
CA LYS A 100 15.16 11.64 26.03
C LYS A 100 16.57 11.90 26.57
N ALA A 101 16.91 11.33 27.72
CA ALA A 101 18.24 11.46 28.31
C ALA A 101 19.32 10.77 27.44
N GLU A 102 19.04 9.57 26.92
CA GLU A 102 19.96 8.82 26.05
C GLU A 102 20.19 9.51 24.69
N ASN A 103 19.15 10.16 24.13
CA ASN A 103 19.23 10.85 22.85
C ASN A 103 19.71 12.31 22.96
N ALA A 104 19.70 12.93 24.13
CA ALA A 104 20.04 14.36 24.30
C ALA A 104 21.44 14.75 23.82
N THR A 105 22.37 13.78 23.76
CA THR A 105 23.76 14.00 23.35
C THR A 105 24.00 13.78 21.86
N GLN A 106 22.99 13.36 21.10
CA GLN A 106 23.16 12.92 19.73
C GLN A 106 22.91 14.06 18.75
N ALA A 107 23.96 14.82 18.47
CA ALA A 107 23.98 15.73 17.33
C ALA A 107 24.59 15.01 16.12
N ILE A 108 23.81 14.84 15.06
CA ILE A 108 24.29 14.29 13.80
C ILE A 108 24.40 15.42 12.80
N ASP A 109 25.60 15.62 12.27
CA ASP A 109 25.84 16.62 11.22
C ASP A 109 25.37 16.07 9.87
N PHE A 110 24.15 16.45 9.49
CA PHE A 110 23.55 16.08 8.22
C PHE A 110 23.21 17.33 7.42
N ASP A 111 23.78 17.42 6.22
CA ASP A 111 23.50 18.48 5.26
C ASP A 111 22.94 17.85 3.98
N PRO A 112 21.66 18.07 3.63
CA PRO A 112 21.06 17.50 2.42
C PRO A 112 21.70 18.01 1.12
N SER A 113 22.44 19.11 1.16
CA SER A 113 23.17 19.62 0.00
C SER A 113 24.44 18.79 -0.28
N ARG A 114 25.09 18.26 0.77
CA ARG A 114 26.35 17.50 0.69
C ARG A 114 26.19 16.00 0.82
N HIS A 115 25.16 15.54 1.53
CA HIS A 115 24.93 14.15 1.88
C HIS A 115 23.67 13.60 1.19
N ALA A 116 23.69 12.31 0.88
CA ALA A 116 22.51 11.55 0.49
C ALA A 116 22.06 10.68 1.66
N LEU A 117 20.79 10.83 2.04
CA LEU A 117 20.18 10.02 3.09
C LEU A 117 19.70 8.69 2.52
N VAL A 118 20.19 7.58 3.06
CA VAL A 118 19.76 6.22 2.72
C VAL A 118 19.09 5.59 3.94
N MET A 119 17.81 5.21 3.86
CA MET A 119 17.09 4.56 4.95
C MET A 119 15.89 3.74 4.46
N LYS A 120 15.46 2.77 5.26
CA LYS A 120 14.19 2.06 5.04
C LYS A 120 13.01 3.01 5.25
N GLY A 121 11.97 2.88 4.43
CA GLY A 121 10.77 3.73 4.54
C GLY A 121 11.03 5.20 4.21
N GLY A 122 12.05 5.49 3.39
CA GLY A 122 12.40 6.85 2.97
C GLY A 122 11.27 7.60 2.25
N GLU A 123 10.30 6.87 1.70
CA GLU A 123 9.10 7.39 1.04
C GLU A 123 8.33 8.40 1.92
N GLY A 124 8.08 8.03 3.19
CA GLY A 124 7.34 8.87 4.13
C GLY A 124 8.12 10.14 4.50
N LEU A 125 9.44 10.03 4.60
CA LEU A 125 10.29 11.17 4.95
C LEU A 125 10.38 12.17 3.79
N ALA A 126 10.53 11.69 2.55
CA ALA A 126 10.58 12.54 1.36
C ALA A 126 9.28 13.36 1.15
N THR A 127 8.14 12.86 1.62
CA THR A 127 6.83 13.50 1.47
C THR A 127 6.42 14.36 2.66
N SER A 128 7.04 14.18 3.82
CA SER A 128 6.70 14.91 5.06
C SER A 128 7.76 15.92 5.51
N ASN A 129 8.99 15.84 5.00
CA ASN A 129 10.09 16.70 5.39
C ASN A 129 10.78 17.37 4.18
N LYS A 130 11.33 18.57 4.43
CA LYS A 130 12.08 19.40 3.48
C LYS A 130 13.43 18.78 3.15
N ILE A 131 13.42 17.76 2.31
CA ILE A 131 14.60 17.06 1.79
C ILE A 131 14.43 16.85 0.27
N PRO A 132 15.46 17.13 -0.55
CA PRO A 132 15.34 16.99 -2.00
C PRO A 132 15.04 15.54 -2.42
N VAL A 133 15.78 14.59 -1.82
CA VAL A 133 15.70 13.17 -2.16
C VAL A 133 16.08 12.31 -0.97
N VAL A 134 15.34 11.22 -0.78
CA VAL A 134 15.68 10.14 0.16
C VAL A 134 15.85 8.85 -0.62
N TYR A 135 16.83 8.04 -0.25
CA TYR A 135 17.11 6.76 -0.88
C TYR A 135 16.77 5.61 0.05
N GLU A 136 16.47 4.45 -0.53
CA GLU A 136 16.27 3.18 0.15
C GLU A 136 17.04 2.10 -0.59
N GLU A 137 17.78 1.27 0.15
CA GLU A 137 18.50 0.13 -0.43
C GLU A 137 17.51 -0.88 -0.99
N ASN A 138 17.74 -1.31 -2.23
CA ASN A 138 16.91 -2.30 -2.89
C ASN A 138 17.76 -3.18 -3.80
N SER A 139 18.02 -4.41 -3.34
CA SER A 139 18.83 -5.40 -4.05
C SER A 139 18.16 -5.95 -5.32
N ASN A 140 16.87 -5.64 -5.56
CA ASN A 140 16.17 -6.08 -6.77
C ASN A 140 16.51 -5.21 -7.99
N PHE A 141 17.25 -4.12 -7.81
CA PHE A 141 17.65 -3.21 -8.89
C PHE A 141 19.16 -3.19 -9.07
N PRO A 142 19.68 -3.17 -10.31
CA PRO A 142 21.12 -3.08 -10.58
C PRO A 142 21.79 -1.86 -9.93
N GLU A 143 21.07 -0.75 -9.81
CA GLU A 143 21.53 0.47 -9.17
C GLU A 143 21.72 0.29 -7.65
N GLY A 144 21.07 -0.73 -7.05
CA GLY A 144 21.12 -1.06 -5.63
C GLY A 144 20.25 -0.16 -4.75
N TYR A 145 19.62 0.87 -5.33
CA TYR A 145 18.88 1.89 -4.60
C TYR A 145 17.62 2.32 -5.33
N LEU A 146 16.69 2.79 -4.53
CA LEU A 146 15.48 3.46 -4.94
C LEU A 146 15.45 4.84 -4.31
N SER A 147 15.12 5.85 -5.10
CA SER A 147 15.10 7.24 -4.68
C SER A 147 13.68 7.77 -4.70
N TYR A 148 13.37 8.63 -3.73
CA TYR A 148 12.07 9.22 -3.49
C TYR A 148 12.20 10.74 -3.52
N ARG A 149 11.44 11.39 -4.40
CA ARG A 149 11.43 12.85 -4.56
C ARG A 149 10.02 13.37 -4.51
N LEU A 150 9.79 14.45 -3.79
CA LEU A 150 8.56 15.22 -3.90
C LEU A 150 8.72 16.25 -5.03
N VAL A 151 7.72 16.33 -5.90
CA VAL A 151 7.67 17.32 -6.99
C VAL A 151 6.33 18.06 -7.06
N SER A 152 6.37 19.25 -7.65
CA SER A 152 5.23 20.12 -7.88
C SER A 152 4.15 19.47 -8.76
N ALA A 153 2.93 20.00 -8.67
CA ALA A 153 1.79 19.53 -9.46
C ALA A 153 2.04 19.59 -10.97
N GLN A 154 2.68 20.67 -11.44
CA GLN A 154 3.00 20.81 -12.87
C GLN A 154 3.98 19.75 -13.34
N ARG A 155 5.09 19.54 -12.60
CA ARG A 155 6.05 18.48 -12.93
C ARG A 155 5.45 17.09 -12.82
N CYS A 156 4.54 16.92 -11.86
CA CYS A 156 3.78 15.68 -11.76
C CYS A 156 2.99 15.38 -13.04
N LYS A 157 2.31 16.38 -13.58
CA LYS A 157 1.58 16.28 -14.84
C LYS A 157 2.52 15.97 -16.00
N ASP A 158 3.63 16.72 -16.12
CA ASP A 158 4.61 16.52 -17.19
C ASP A 158 5.15 15.08 -17.20
N VAL A 159 5.47 14.52 -16.02
CA VAL A 159 5.95 13.14 -15.90
C VAL A 159 4.84 12.14 -16.19
N ARG A 160 3.60 12.38 -15.73
CA ARG A 160 2.45 11.48 -16.00
C ARG A 160 2.10 11.41 -17.48
N ASP A 161 2.19 12.54 -18.18
CA ASP A 161 1.86 12.63 -19.61
C ASP A 161 2.86 11.82 -20.46
N VAL A 162 4.14 11.78 -20.06
CA VAL A 162 5.19 10.97 -20.71
C VAL A 162 5.21 9.52 -20.19
N LYS A 163 4.84 9.28 -18.92
CA LYS A 163 4.95 7.97 -18.26
C LYS A 163 4.08 6.88 -18.89
N ARG A 164 3.00 7.21 -19.62
CA ARG A 164 2.11 6.18 -20.21
C ARG A 164 2.88 5.10 -20.98
N ASP A 165 4.08 5.42 -21.48
CA ASP A 165 4.89 4.53 -22.31
C ASP A 165 6.25 4.11 -21.68
N SER A 166 6.52 4.37 -20.39
CA SER A 166 7.82 3.99 -19.77
C SER A 166 7.76 3.39 -18.35
N PHE A 167 8.63 2.41 -18.11
CA PHE A 167 8.80 1.70 -16.82
C PHE A 167 9.86 2.32 -15.90
N ASP A 168 10.35 3.51 -16.26
CA ASP A 168 11.54 4.08 -15.60
C ASP A 168 11.22 4.75 -14.24
N PHE A 169 9.97 5.18 -14.04
CA PHE A 169 9.50 5.99 -12.92
C PHE A 169 8.21 5.43 -12.35
N ASP A 170 8.10 5.41 -11.03
CA ASP A 170 6.81 5.32 -10.37
C ASP A 170 6.35 6.69 -9.86
N VAL A 171 5.08 7.01 -10.11
CA VAL A 171 4.48 8.30 -9.74
C VAL A 171 3.31 8.00 -8.83
N PHE A 172 3.41 8.43 -7.58
CA PHE A 172 2.40 8.21 -6.56
C PHE A 172 1.80 9.54 -6.11
N GLY A 173 0.47 9.57 -5.91
CA GLY A 173 -0.18 10.71 -5.28
C GLY A 173 0.30 10.86 -3.84
N VAL A 174 0.47 12.10 -3.39
CA VAL A 174 0.86 12.38 -2.01
C VAL A 174 -0.37 12.72 -1.19
N HIS A 175 -0.42 12.21 0.03
CA HIS A 175 -1.50 12.47 0.97
C HIS A 175 -0.97 13.33 2.11
N TRP A 176 -1.58 14.49 2.32
CA TRP A 176 -1.32 15.27 3.52
C TRP A 176 -2.22 14.78 4.64
N GLN A 177 -1.63 14.18 5.67
CA GLN A 177 -2.36 13.84 6.90
C GLN A 177 -2.49 15.08 7.78
N ARG A 178 -3.68 15.69 7.77
CA ARG A 178 -4.00 16.81 8.67
C ARG A 178 -4.34 16.29 10.07
N GLY A 179 -3.29 15.92 10.82
CA GLY A 179 -3.39 15.38 12.18
C GLY A 179 -3.49 13.86 12.27
N GLU A 180 -3.74 13.35 13.48
CA GLU A 180 -3.93 11.91 13.73
C GLU A 180 -5.32 11.48 13.21
N GLY A 181 -5.37 10.87 12.01
CA GLY A 181 -6.60 10.26 11.51
C GLY A 181 -6.67 10.08 9.99
N VAL A 182 -7.21 8.94 9.55
CA VAL A 182 -7.33 8.56 8.12
C VAL A 182 -8.34 9.44 7.37
N LEU A 183 -9.34 10.00 8.05
CA LEU A 183 -10.43 10.77 7.42
C LEU A 183 -10.04 12.22 7.04
N ASN A 184 -8.88 12.69 7.50
CA ASN A 184 -8.40 14.06 7.26
C ASN A 184 -7.27 14.11 6.20
N SER A 185 -7.15 13.08 5.36
CA SER A 185 -6.15 13.10 4.29
C SER A 185 -6.64 13.95 3.12
N LYS A 186 -5.96 15.07 2.84
CA LYS A 186 -6.17 15.81 1.59
C LYS A 186 -5.25 15.22 0.53
N PHE A 187 -5.82 14.79 -0.60
CA PHE A 187 -5.02 14.50 -1.79
C PHE A 187 -4.35 15.78 -2.24
N LEU A 188 -3.04 15.73 -2.34
CA LEU A 188 -2.24 16.83 -2.85
C LEU A 188 -2.07 16.68 -4.35
N GLU A 189 -1.97 17.82 -5.04
CA GLU A 189 -1.67 17.83 -6.48
C GLU A 189 -0.21 17.50 -6.75
N GLN A 190 0.66 17.72 -5.75
CA GLN A 190 2.03 17.22 -5.74
C GLN A 190 2.05 15.70 -5.82
N CYS A 191 3.11 15.17 -6.41
CA CYS A 191 3.33 13.75 -6.39
C CYS A 191 4.75 13.39 -6.01
N GLN A 192 4.88 12.13 -5.61
CA GLN A 192 6.15 11.53 -5.34
C GLN A 192 6.62 10.78 -6.58
N ILE A 193 7.86 11.05 -6.96
CA ILE A 193 8.58 10.31 -7.98
C ILE A 193 9.48 9.30 -7.30
N ARG A 194 9.34 8.04 -7.70
CA ARG A 194 10.17 6.91 -7.29
C ARG A 194 11.01 6.45 -8.47
N THR A 195 12.34 6.48 -8.33
CA THR A 195 13.27 6.11 -9.41
C THR A 195 14.40 5.25 -8.92
N ARG A 196 14.88 4.37 -9.80
CA ARG A 196 16.03 3.51 -9.55
C ARG A 196 17.28 4.33 -9.87
N GLU A 197 18.00 4.74 -8.84
CA GLU A 197 19.15 5.61 -8.98
C GLU A 197 20.07 5.46 -7.78
N ARG A 198 21.37 5.41 -8.06
CA ARG A 198 22.40 5.38 -7.02
C ARG A 198 22.68 6.80 -6.50
N PRO A 199 22.86 6.98 -5.17
CA PRO A 199 23.27 8.26 -4.60
C PRO A 199 24.54 8.82 -5.24
N LYS A 200 24.53 10.11 -5.61
CA LYS A 200 25.70 10.84 -6.14
C LYS A 200 26.49 11.59 -5.06
N LYS A 201 25.89 11.80 -3.90
CA LYS A 201 26.45 12.51 -2.75
C LYS A 201 27.02 11.50 -1.73
N ASP A 202 27.79 11.98 -0.76
CA ASP A 202 28.30 11.15 0.33
C ASP A 202 27.13 10.50 1.11
N ILE A 203 27.19 9.19 1.30
CA ILE A 203 26.08 8.43 1.88
C ILE A 203 26.10 8.55 3.40
N VAL A 204 24.97 9.03 3.93
CA VAL A 204 24.59 8.87 5.34
C VAL A 204 23.48 7.83 5.39
N LYS A 205 23.81 6.65 5.91
CA LYS A 205 22.91 5.50 5.98
C LYS A 205 22.31 5.40 7.38
N ILE A 206 21.01 5.17 7.45
CA ILE A 206 20.31 4.88 8.69
C ILE A 206 19.77 3.46 8.62
N SER A 207 20.30 2.62 9.51
CA SER A 207 19.83 1.26 9.70
C SER A 207 19.00 1.19 10.99
N ALA A 208 17.91 0.42 10.97
CA ALA A 208 17.03 0.25 12.12
C ALA A 208 17.07 -1.20 12.59
N THR A 209 17.30 -1.40 13.89
CA THR A 209 17.13 -2.69 14.56
C THR A 209 15.97 -2.57 15.53
N GLU A 210 14.90 -3.34 15.28
CA GLU A 210 13.72 -3.35 16.13
C GLU A 210 13.76 -4.50 17.13
N ASN A 211 13.50 -4.19 18.39
CA ASN A 211 13.44 -5.13 19.50
C ASN A 211 12.11 -4.97 20.23
N LYS A 212 11.34 -6.07 20.30
CA LYS A 212 10.14 -6.16 21.12
C LYS A 212 10.55 -6.51 22.55
N LYS A 213 10.17 -5.69 23.53
CA LYS A 213 10.41 -5.92 24.95
C LYS A 213 9.17 -5.66 25.78
N PHE A 214 9.09 -6.28 26.96
CA PHE A 214 8.05 -6.01 27.94
C PHE A 214 8.62 -5.17 29.07
N VAL A 215 8.16 -3.93 29.21
CA VAL A 215 8.56 -3.04 30.30
C VAL A 215 7.42 -2.97 31.30
N LYS A 216 7.61 -3.59 32.47
CA LYS A 216 6.62 -3.62 33.56
C LYS A 216 5.21 -4.06 33.10
N GLY A 217 5.17 -5.06 32.21
CA GLY A 217 3.92 -5.63 31.66
C GLY A 217 3.39 -4.93 30.40
N ILE A 218 4.03 -3.85 29.94
CA ILE A 218 3.65 -3.16 28.70
C ILE A 218 4.53 -3.60 27.56
N GLU A 219 3.92 -3.93 26.43
CA GLU A 219 4.63 -4.23 25.20
C GLU A 219 5.18 -2.94 24.57
N VAL A 220 6.51 -2.87 24.50
CA VAL A 220 7.26 -1.76 23.91
C VAL A 220 8.06 -2.29 22.73
N PHE A 221 7.91 -1.65 21.58
CA PHE A 221 8.72 -1.87 20.38
C PHE A 221 9.78 -0.78 20.34
N GLU A 222 11.01 -1.11 20.72
CA GLU A 222 12.14 -0.19 20.67
C GLU A 222 12.88 -0.38 19.34
N ALA A 223 13.16 0.72 18.65
CA ALA A 223 13.98 0.74 17.45
C ALA A 223 15.28 1.50 17.73
N THR A 224 16.42 0.88 17.48
CA THR A 224 17.72 1.59 17.48
C THR A 224 18.09 1.90 16.04
N HIS A 225 18.19 3.19 15.73
CA HIS A 225 18.57 3.75 14.44
C HIS A 225 20.05 4.11 14.45
N VAL A 226 20.90 3.23 13.92
CA VAL A 226 22.33 3.50 13.78
C VAL A 226 22.54 4.35 12.53
N VAL A 227 23.23 5.47 12.70
CA VAL A 227 23.58 6.39 11.62
C VAL A 227 25.04 6.17 11.26
N ASP A 228 25.26 5.73 10.04
CA ASP A 228 26.57 5.46 9.48
C ASP A 228 26.88 6.50 8.41
N ALA A 229 28.06 7.13 8.50
CA ALA A 229 28.62 7.91 7.41
C ALA A 229 29.91 7.24 6.95
N GLN A 230 30.02 6.97 5.64
CA GLN A 230 31.21 6.32 5.06
C GLN A 230 31.57 4.98 5.75
N ASN A 231 30.56 4.16 6.06
CA ASN A 231 30.69 2.87 6.78
C ASN A 231 31.25 2.97 8.20
N LYS A 232 31.20 4.16 8.82
CA LYS A 232 31.54 4.37 10.22
C LYS A 232 30.29 4.85 10.97
N ALA A 233 29.96 4.17 12.06
CA ALA A 233 28.90 4.62 12.96
C ALA A 233 29.27 5.98 13.57
N ILE A 234 28.46 7.00 13.28
CA ILE A 234 28.62 8.36 13.78
C ILE A 234 27.60 8.70 14.88
N GLY A 235 26.53 7.92 15.02
CA GLY A 235 25.51 8.09 16.05
C GLY A 235 24.50 6.95 16.07
N ALA A 236 23.64 6.90 17.10
CA ALA A 236 22.65 5.84 17.23
C ALA A 236 21.41 6.30 18.00
N ILE A 237 20.34 6.65 17.31
CA ILE A 237 19.13 7.23 17.93
C ILE A 237 18.23 6.09 18.38
N LYS A 238 17.69 6.17 19.59
CA LYS A 238 16.68 5.21 20.03
C LYS A 238 15.28 5.81 19.93
N ASP A 239 14.40 5.07 19.27
CA ASP A 239 12.97 5.35 19.22
C ASP A 239 12.20 4.22 19.89
N ALA A 240 10.96 4.49 20.30
CA ALA A 240 10.10 3.44 20.83
C ALA A 240 8.62 3.74 20.56
N THR A 241 7.84 2.68 20.48
CA THR A 241 6.38 2.76 20.48
C THR A 241 5.83 1.75 21.49
N ALA A 242 4.69 2.05 22.11
CA ALA A 242 3.99 1.11 22.98
C ALA A 242 2.56 0.89 22.54
N MET A 243 2.02 -0.30 22.80
CA MET A 243 0.58 -0.56 22.66
C MET A 243 -0.11 -0.18 23.96
N ARG A 244 -0.75 0.99 23.97
CA ARG A 244 -1.40 1.53 25.18
C ARG A 244 -2.92 1.49 25.11
N LEU A 245 -3.55 1.44 26.27
CA LEU A 245 -4.98 1.67 26.43
C LEU A 245 -5.35 3.11 26.01
N PRO A 246 -6.44 3.32 25.27
CA PRO A 246 -6.98 4.65 25.00
C PRO A 246 -7.55 5.32 26.25
N ALA A 247 -7.71 6.64 26.22
CA ALA A 247 -8.39 7.37 27.29
C ALA A 247 -9.87 6.95 27.44
N PHE A 248 -10.50 6.52 26.34
CA PHE A 248 -11.86 6.00 26.35
C PHE A 248 -11.84 4.47 26.14
N PRO A 249 -12.39 3.66 27.06
CA PRO A 249 -12.34 2.20 26.94
C PRO A 249 -13.12 1.72 25.72
N LEU A 250 -12.42 1.07 24.79
CA LEU A 250 -13.02 0.44 23.63
C LEU A 250 -12.88 -1.07 23.78
N PHE A 251 -13.93 -1.72 24.29
CA PHE A 251 -13.92 -3.17 24.42
C PHE A 251 -14.15 -3.83 23.06
N ILE A 252 -13.26 -4.74 22.68
CA ILE A 252 -13.33 -5.47 21.42
C ILE A 252 -13.34 -6.95 21.75
N VAL A 253 -14.30 -7.65 21.14
CA VAL A 253 -14.35 -9.10 21.08
C VAL A 253 -14.32 -9.46 19.61
N GLY A 254 -13.43 -10.39 19.26
CA GLY A 254 -13.34 -10.89 17.90
C GLY A 254 -12.75 -12.28 17.92
N CYS A 255 -13.27 -13.15 17.05
CA CYS A 255 -12.64 -14.41 16.72
C CYS A 255 -12.26 -14.40 15.25
N GLY A 256 -11.11 -14.97 14.92
CA GLY A 256 -10.62 -15.02 13.55
C GLY A 256 -9.82 -16.29 13.27
N PRO A 257 -9.62 -16.62 11.99
CA PRO A 257 -8.76 -17.73 11.62
C PRO A 257 -7.31 -17.38 11.96
N SER A 258 -6.67 -18.20 12.79
CA SER A 258 -5.22 -18.22 12.97
C SER A 258 -4.62 -19.27 12.04
N ARG A 259 -3.29 -19.50 12.09
CA ARG A 259 -2.61 -20.47 11.21
C ARG A 259 -3.19 -21.89 11.30
N SER A 260 -3.85 -22.25 12.41
CA SER A 260 -4.40 -23.59 12.60
C SER A 260 -5.68 -23.66 13.44
N SER A 261 -6.18 -22.55 14.00
CA SER A 261 -7.33 -22.56 14.90
C SER A 261 -8.25 -21.35 14.70
N TRP A 262 -9.45 -21.45 15.25
CA TRP A 262 -10.34 -20.32 15.42
C TRP A 262 -9.99 -19.64 16.76
N ASP A 263 -9.15 -18.62 16.72
CA ASP A 263 -8.67 -17.95 17.93
C ASP A 263 -9.57 -16.77 18.26
N CYS A 264 -10.10 -16.79 19.48
CA CYS A 264 -10.92 -15.72 20.03
C CYS A 264 -10.10 -14.84 20.96
N TRP A 265 -10.28 -13.54 20.84
CA TRP A 265 -9.70 -12.54 21.73
C TRP A 265 -10.78 -11.60 22.22
N ALA A 266 -10.77 -11.33 23.52
CA ALA A 266 -11.60 -10.34 24.17
C ALA A 266 -10.70 -9.45 25.02
N GLY A 267 -10.75 -8.15 24.77
CA GLY A 267 -9.92 -7.20 25.50
C GLY A 267 -10.22 -5.77 25.10
N PHE A 268 -9.51 -4.84 25.73
CA PHE A 268 -9.58 -3.45 25.32
C PHE A 268 -8.69 -3.22 24.10
N HIS A 269 -9.23 -2.49 23.13
CA HIS A 269 -8.46 -1.99 22.01
C HIS A 269 -7.25 -1.23 22.52
N ARG A 270 -6.12 -1.39 21.84
CA ARG A 270 -4.88 -0.69 22.15
C ARG A 270 -4.41 0.06 20.91
N PHE A 271 -3.95 1.28 21.12
CA PHE A 271 -3.35 2.09 20.07
C PHE A 271 -1.84 2.08 20.21
N ARG A 272 -1.16 2.05 19.06
CA ARG A 272 0.27 2.29 19.02
C ARG A 272 0.52 3.76 19.35
N TYR A 273 1.25 4.00 20.44
CA TYR A 273 1.65 5.33 20.88
C TYR A 273 3.15 5.50 20.63
N PRO A 274 3.56 6.40 19.72
CA PRO A 274 4.96 6.72 19.54
C PRO A 274 5.48 7.52 20.73
N PHE A 275 6.67 7.17 21.22
CA PHE A 275 7.27 7.83 22.36
C PHE A 275 7.86 9.17 21.92
N GLU A 276 7.76 10.16 22.80
CA GLU A 276 8.50 11.39 22.62
C GLU A 276 9.95 11.19 23.09
N THR A 277 10.86 11.00 22.14
CA THR A 277 12.25 10.61 22.44
C THR A 277 13.24 11.77 22.42
N ILE A 278 12.76 13.01 22.25
CA ILE A 278 13.57 14.24 22.25
C ILE A 278 12.85 15.29 23.11
N ALA A 279 13.59 15.97 23.99
CA ALA A 279 13.02 16.83 25.03
C ALA A 279 12.49 18.19 24.54
N ASP A 280 12.89 18.62 23.33
CA ASP A 280 12.56 19.94 22.80
C ASP A 280 11.18 19.94 22.11
N SER A 281 10.20 20.59 22.73
CA SER A 281 8.86 20.75 22.15
C SER A 281 8.85 21.64 20.91
N ALA A 282 9.76 22.62 20.80
CA ALA A 282 9.91 23.43 19.60
C ALA A 282 10.43 22.58 18.42
N ALA A 283 11.22 21.54 18.71
CA ALA A 283 11.65 20.57 17.70
C ALA A 283 10.48 19.75 17.13
N ILE A 284 9.40 19.51 17.89
CA ILE A 284 8.21 18.82 17.38
C ILE A 284 7.48 19.67 16.35
N GLU A 285 7.27 20.95 16.64
CA GLU A 285 6.61 21.86 15.71
C GLU A 285 7.43 22.01 14.42
N LYS A 286 8.77 22.11 14.56
CA LYS A 286 9.67 22.37 13.44
C LYS A 286 9.96 21.13 12.58
N TYR A 287 10.22 19.97 13.19
CA TYR A 287 10.69 18.76 12.49
C TYR A 287 9.66 17.62 12.46
N GLY A 288 8.55 17.76 13.18
CA GLY A 288 7.49 16.74 13.28
C GLY A 288 7.71 15.75 14.42
N THR A 289 6.96 14.64 14.41
CA THR A 289 7.07 13.57 15.43
C THR A 289 8.11 12.51 15.10
N ASN A 290 8.62 12.48 13.87
CA ASN A 290 9.64 11.53 13.42
C ASN A 290 10.99 11.82 14.11
N SER A 291 11.51 10.86 14.88
CA SER A 291 12.76 10.97 15.64
C SER A 291 13.97 11.20 14.72
N ILE A 292 14.06 10.49 13.60
CA ILE A 292 15.12 10.65 12.58
C ILE A 292 15.11 12.07 12.02
N ALA A 293 13.94 12.58 11.65
CA ALA A 293 13.83 13.94 11.10
C ALA A 293 14.34 15.00 12.09
N LYS A 294 14.00 14.87 13.38
CA LYS A 294 14.47 15.79 14.42
C LYS A 294 15.99 15.77 14.58
N VAL A 295 16.59 14.58 14.65
CA VAL A 295 18.05 14.46 14.86
C VAL A 295 18.84 14.94 13.65
N LEU A 296 18.33 14.69 12.44
CA LEU A 296 18.89 15.23 11.19
C LEU A 296 18.50 16.69 10.93
N LYS A 297 17.72 17.32 11.82
CA LYS A 297 17.19 18.69 11.69
C LYS A 297 16.46 18.96 10.37
N LEU A 298 15.75 17.95 9.87
CA LEU A 298 14.94 18.04 8.65
C LEU A 298 13.60 18.68 8.97
N GLU A 299 13.42 19.93 8.53
CA GLU A 299 12.15 20.65 8.74
C GLU A 299 10.98 19.88 8.16
N LYS A 300 9.86 19.82 8.87
CA LYS A 300 8.62 19.26 8.35
C LYS A 300 8.04 20.24 7.32
N TYR A 301 7.42 19.73 6.27
CA TYR A 301 6.55 20.56 5.45
C TYR A 301 5.38 21.09 6.29
N LYS A 302 4.97 22.32 6.02
CA LYS A 302 3.73 22.92 6.54
C LYS A 302 2.64 22.81 5.48
N GLU A 303 1.38 22.95 5.88
CA GLU A 303 0.26 22.96 4.93
C GLU A 303 0.44 24.06 3.86
N SER A 304 0.95 25.24 4.24
CA SER A 304 1.28 26.34 3.33
C SER A 304 2.43 26.03 2.37
N ASP A 305 3.32 25.09 2.70
CA ASP A 305 4.41 24.72 1.80
C ASP A 305 3.87 23.95 0.57
N PHE A 306 2.66 23.38 0.64
CA PHE A 306 2.05 22.66 -0.47
C PHE A 306 1.21 23.54 -1.39
N SER A 307 0.67 24.67 -0.92
CA SER A 307 -0.01 25.62 -1.81
C SER A 307 0.98 26.27 -2.77
N ASP A 308 2.18 26.60 -2.26
CA ASP A 308 3.23 27.31 -2.99
C ASP A 308 4.49 26.45 -3.15
N PHE A 309 4.30 25.13 -3.34
CA PHE A 309 5.41 24.18 -3.37
C PHE A 309 6.39 24.51 -4.49
N LYS A 310 7.62 24.85 -4.10
CA LYS A 310 8.74 25.06 -5.02
C LYS A 310 9.59 23.80 -5.04
N ASP A 311 9.77 23.25 -6.23
CA ASP A 311 10.66 22.13 -6.44
C ASP A 311 12.10 22.48 -6.02
N TYR A 312 12.81 21.50 -5.47
CA TYR A 312 14.24 21.60 -5.28
C TYR A 312 14.95 21.69 -6.65
N PRO A 313 15.98 22.54 -6.81
CA PRO A 313 16.73 22.65 -8.05
C PRO A 313 17.24 21.30 -8.57
N GLU A 314 17.67 20.40 -7.68
CA GLU A 314 18.12 19.06 -8.06
C GLU A 314 16.98 18.18 -8.58
N ASN A 315 15.76 18.34 -8.06
CA ASN A 315 14.59 17.61 -8.53
C ASN A 315 14.12 18.14 -9.89
N ILE A 316 14.19 19.47 -10.09
CA ILE A 316 13.94 20.09 -11.41
C ILE A 316 14.92 19.54 -12.43
N ALA A 317 16.23 19.65 -12.16
CA ALA A 317 17.26 19.20 -13.08
C ALA A 317 17.16 17.69 -13.39
N PHE A 318 16.80 16.89 -12.39
CA PHE A 318 16.56 15.46 -12.56
C PHE A 318 15.38 15.18 -13.50
N VAL A 319 14.22 15.80 -13.23
CA VAL A 319 13.01 15.61 -14.04
C VAL A 319 13.20 16.15 -15.46
N GLU A 320 13.80 17.33 -15.62
CA GLU A 320 14.07 17.91 -16.94
C GLU A 320 15.08 17.10 -17.73
N GLY A 321 16.17 16.66 -17.09
CA GLY A 321 17.15 15.80 -17.74
C GLY A 321 16.51 14.52 -18.26
N TRP A 322 15.60 13.92 -17.47
CA TRP A 322 14.84 12.76 -17.91
C TRP A 322 13.85 13.07 -19.03
N LEU A 323 13.04 14.13 -18.90
CA LEU A 323 12.07 14.53 -19.93
C LEU A 323 12.77 14.86 -21.25
N ASN A 324 13.93 15.51 -21.21
CA ASN A 324 14.72 15.82 -22.39
C ASN A 324 15.31 14.56 -23.02
N ALA A 325 15.85 13.63 -22.20
CA ALA A 325 16.32 12.34 -22.69
C ALA A 325 15.21 11.56 -23.39
N LYS A 326 13.97 11.61 -22.88
CA LYS A 326 12.80 11.01 -23.52
C LYS A 326 12.40 11.70 -24.81
N LYS A 327 12.44 13.03 -24.87
CA LYS A 327 12.17 13.78 -26.11
C LYS A 327 13.21 13.53 -27.20
N SER A 328 14.44 13.20 -26.82
CA SER A 328 15.51 12.85 -27.76
C SER A 328 15.49 11.40 -28.21
N GLU A 329 14.62 10.54 -27.65
CA GLU A 329 14.47 9.16 -28.15
C GLU A 329 13.90 9.24 -29.58
N THR A 330 14.67 8.75 -30.54
CA THR A 330 14.31 8.66 -31.95
C THR A 330 13.82 7.26 -32.30
N ALA A 331 13.21 7.06 -33.47
CA ALA A 331 12.86 5.73 -33.95
C ALA A 331 14.06 4.76 -34.03
N GLU A 332 15.29 5.29 -34.13
CA GLU A 332 16.51 4.49 -34.16
C GLU A 332 16.89 3.91 -32.78
N ASP A 333 16.37 4.47 -31.68
CA ASP A 333 16.60 3.97 -30.32
C ASP A 333 15.74 2.74 -30.00
N PHE A 334 14.76 2.46 -30.86
CA PHE A 334 13.89 1.31 -30.77
C PHE A 334 14.26 0.29 -31.85
N ASN A 335 14.11 -0.98 -31.54
CA ASN A 335 14.19 -2.04 -32.54
C ASN A 335 12.92 -2.02 -33.41
N GLU A 336 12.89 -2.88 -34.43
CA GLU A 336 11.75 -3.01 -35.34
C GLU A 336 10.42 -3.36 -34.66
N TRP A 337 10.48 -3.80 -33.39
CA TRP A 337 9.32 -4.15 -32.55
C TRP A 337 8.86 -3.00 -31.65
N GLY A 338 9.46 -1.80 -31.77
CA GLY A 338 9.14 -0.67 -30.90
C GLY A 338 9.64 -0.85 -29.45
N VAL A 339 10.55 -1.79 -29.22
CA VAL A 339 11.21 -1.99 -27.91
C VAL A 339 12.55 -1.27 -27.93
N ARG A 340 12.88 -0.50 -26.88
CA ARG A 340 14.18 0.18 -26.81
C ARG A 340 15.31 -0.84 -26.95
N LYS A 341 16.30 -0.53 -27.78
CA LYS A 341 17.44 -1.43 -28.08
C LYS A 341 18.28 -1.76 -26.83
N ASP A 342 18.21 -0.94 -25.78
CA ASP A 342 18.86 -1.18 -24.48
C ASP A 342 18.02 -2.04 -23.51
N SER A 343 16.80 -2.43 -23.91
CA SER A 343 15.97 -3.37 -23.18
C SER A 343 16.19 -4.78 -23.72
N LEU A 344 16.34 -5.77 -22.82
CA LEU A 344 16.60 -7.15 -23.20
C LEU A 344 15.31 -7.82 -23.71
N TYR A 345 15.05 -7.70 -25.00
CA TYR A 345 14.04 -8.52 -25.67
C TYR A 345 14.66 -9.86 -26.06
N ILE A 346 14.21 -10.96 -25.43
CA ILE A 346 14.59 -12.30 -25.86
C ILE A 346 13.42 -12.88 -26.65
N PRO A 347 13.44 -12.81 -27.99
CA PRO A 347 12.52 -13.58 -28.80
C PRO A 347 12.95 -15.04 -28.73
N LYS A 348 12.14 -15.89 -28.10
CA LYS A 348 12.25 -17.33 -28.31
C LYS A 348 11.39 -17.67 -29.53
N ILE A 349 12.05 -18.05 -30.62
CA ILE A 349 11.38 -18.57 -31.81
C ILE A 349 11.08 -20.05 -31.52
N GLU A 350 9.80 -20.39 -31.39
CA GLU A 350 9.37 -21.79 -31.30
C GLU A 350 8.73 -22.19 -32.64
N TYR A 351 9.33 -23.18 -33.29
CA TYR A 351 8.81 -23.77 -34.51
C TYR A 351 7.82 -24.88 -34.13
N LEU A 352 6.55 -24.70 -34.50
CA LEU A 352 5.50 -25.72 -34.38
C LEU A 352 5.13 -26.18 -35.80
N GLY A 353 5.94 -27.10 -36.36
CA GLY A 353 5.84 -27.49 -37.77
C GLY A 353 6.35 -26.40 -38.71
N ASP A 354 5.63 -26.11 -39.80
CA ASP A 354 5.96 -25.08 -40.79
C ASP A 354 5.64 -23.64 -40.33
N VAL A 355 5.35 -23.45 -39.03
CA VAL A 355 4.91 -22.17 -38.48
C VAL A 355 5.99 -21.60 -37.54
N GLU A 356 6.47 -20.40 -37.89
CA GLU A 356 7.28 -19.57 -37.00
C GLU A 356 6.38 -18.87 -35.98
N GLY A 357 6.44 -19.30 -34.72
CA GLY A 357 5.86 -18.61 -33.59
C GLY A 357 6.94 -17.79 -32.87
N TYR A 358 6.73 -16.49 -32.75
CA TYR A 358 7.58 -15.63 -31.93
C TYR A 358 6.97 -15.54 -30.54
N LYS A 359 7.72 -16.02 -29.54
CA LYS A 359 7.39 -15.86 -28.13
C LYS A 359 8.47 -14.99 -27.49
N GLY A 360 8.24 -13.69 -27.50
CA GLY A 360 9.10 -12.74 -26.79
C GLY A 360 8.84 -12.76 -25.30
N ALA A 361 9.89 -12.70 -24.50
CA ALA A 361 9.81 -12.11 -23.17
C ALA A 361 10.55 -10.78 -23.25
N ILE A 362 9.83 -9.68 -23.07
CA ILE A 362 10.46 -8.38 -22.86
C ILE A 362 10.98 -8.38 -21.43
N TYR A 363 12.26 -8.67 -21.26
CA TYR A 363 12.97 -8.34 -20.04
C TYR A 363 13.44 -6.90 -20.20
N THR A 364 12.58 -5.94 -19.83
CA THR A 364 13.17 -4.67 -19.41
C THR A 364 14.11 -5.03 -18.26
N GLY A 365 15.30 -4.41 -18.14
CA GLY A 365 16.25 -4.67 -17.04
C GLY A 365 15.68 -4.34 -15.64
N LYS A 366 14.36 -4.21 -15.55
CA LYS A 366 13.53 -3.67 -14.52
C LYS A 366 12.37 -4.64 -14.30
N GLN A 367 12.40 -5.42 -13.22
CA GLN A 367 11.35 -6.39 -12.88
C GLN A 367 9.92 -5.89 -13.16
N GLY A 368 9.32 -6.49 -14.19
CA GLY A 368 7.92 -6.49 -14.58
C GLY A 368 7.75 -7.75 -15.42
N GLY A 369 6.76 -8.58 -15.11
CA GLY A 369 6.63 -9.94 -15.64
C GLY A 369 6.63 -10.02 -17.18
N PRO A 370 6.76 -11.25 -17.75
CA PRO A 370 6.83 -11.43 -19.19
C PRO A 370 5.56 -10.91 -19.87
N PHE A 371 5.71 -9.88 -20.69
CA PHE A 371 4.76 -9.56 -21.75
C PHE A 371 5.02 -10.50 -22.92
N TYR A 372 3.97 -11.14 -23.43
CA TYR A 372 4.04 -11.98 -24.61
C TYR A 372 3.37 -11.27 -25.77
N ASP A 373 4.16 -10.69 -26.66
CA ASP A 373 3.67 -10.38 -28.01
C ASP A 373 3.84 -11.61 -28.89
N PHE A 374 2.76 -11.98 -29.58
CA PHE A 374 2.80 -13.04 -30.58
C PHE A 374 2.68 -12.42 -31.96
N ILE A 375 3.66 -12.74 -32.81
CA ILE A 375 3.72 -12.23 -34.17
C ILE A 375 3.60 -13.44 -35.07
N ARG A 376 2.54 -13.47 -35.88
CA ARG A 376 2.31 -14.57 -36.82
C ARG A 376 2.62 -14.08 -38.22
N ARG A 377 3.59 -14.70 -38.89
CA ARG A 377 3.70 -14.63 -40.35
C ARG A 377 3.08 -15.89 -40.94
N ASN A 378 2.09 -15.71 -41.82
CA ASN A 378 1.57 -16.78 -42.66
C ASN A 378 1.60 -16.29 -44.11
N ASN A 379 2.38 -16.96 -44.97
CA ASN A 379 2.52 -16.64 -46.40
C ASN A 379 2.81 -15.16 -46.71
N GLY A 380 3.79 -14.56 -46.03
CA GLY A 380 4.25 -13.18 -46.31
C GLY A 380 3.39 -12.05 -45.73
N LYS A 381 2.34 -12.35 -44.95
CA LYS A 381 1.54 -11.33 -44.24
C LYS A 381 1.81 -11.39 -42.73
N THR A 382 2.15 -10.24 -42.14
CA THR A 382 2.37 -10.06 -40.70
C THR A 382 1.05 -9.75 -40.01
N VAL A 383 0.67 -10.55 -39.01
CA VAL A 383 -0.47 -10.28 -38.11
C VAL A 383 0.07 -9.90 -36.74
N PHE A 384 -0.36 -8.74 -36.23
CA PHE A 384 -0.05 -8.26 -34.89
C PHE A 384 -1.12 -8.76 -33.91
N ILE A 385 -0.71 -9.38 -32.81
CA ILE A 385 -1.61 -9.76 -31.71
C ILE A 385 -1.10 -9.04 -30.47
N ASP A 386 -1.76 -7.93 -30.12
CA ASP A 386 -1.49 -7.16 -28.90
C ASP A 386 -2.21 -7.83 -27.72
N ALA A 387 -1.45 -8.55 -26.89
CA ALA A 387 -1.98 -9.16 -25.67
C ALA A 387 -1.77 -8.20 -24.48
N THR A 388 -2.63 -7.19 -24.37
CA THR A 388 -2.57 -6.27 -23.24
C THR A 388 -3.19 -6.91 -21.98
N LEU A 389 -2.39 -7.06 -20.92
CA LEU A 389 -2.89 -7.43 -19.59
C LEU A 389 -3.66 -6.24 -19.00
N ASP A 390 -4.98 -6.35 -18.87
CA ASP A 390 -5.78 -5.36 -18.14
C ASP A 390 -5.30 -5.31 -16.67
N GLN A 391 -4.90 -4.11 -16.22
CA GLN A 391 -4.41 -3.85 -14.87
C GLN A 391 -5.43 -4.21 -13.77
N ARG A 392 -6.71 -4.41 -14.11
CA ARG A 392 -7.77 -4.82 -13.16
C ARG A 392 -7.88 -6.33 -12.95
N VAL A 393 -7.18 -7.14 -13.74
CA VAL A 393 -7.30 -8.61 -13.74
C VAL A 393 -6.48 -9.27 -12.62
N ASN A 394 -5.64 -8.52 -11.92
CA ASN A 394 -4.77 -9.04 -10.86
C ASN A 394 -5.49 -9.46 -9.56
N ARG A 395 -6.82 -9.69 -9.60
CA ARG A 395 -7.64 -10.06 -8.43
C ARG A 395 -8.46 -11.35 -8.57
N SER A 396 -8.51 -11.99 -9.74
CA SER A 396 -9.08 -13.34 -9.86
C SER A 396 -8.11 -14.25 -10.61
N GLY A 397 -7.72 -15.34 -9.95
CA GLY A 397 -6.55 -16.13 -10.35
C GLY A 397 -6.64 -16.92 -11.66
N ASN A 398 -7.66 -16.76 -12.51
CA ASN A 398 -7.84 -17.66 -13.66
C ASN A 398 -8.54 -17.07 -14.90
N VAL A 399 -8.63 -15.75 -15.09
CA VAL A 399 -9.25 -15.18 -16.30
C VAL A 399 -8.36 -14.13 -16.93
N PHE A 400 -7.80 -14.41 -18.11
CA PHE A 400 -7.13 -13.43 -18.94
C PHE A 400 -7.93 -13.24 -20.23
N GLY A 401 -8.20 -12.00 -20.62
CA GLY A 401 -8.76 -11.67 -21.92
C GLY A 401 -7.64 -11.34 -22.90
N ILE A 402 -7.65 -11.97 -24.08
CA ILE A 402 -6.77 -11.60 -25.19
C ILE A 402 -7.62 -10.82 -26.18
N TYR A 403 -7.20 -9.61 -26.54
CA TYR A 403 -7.84 -8.80 -27.57
C TYR A 403 -6.99 -8.88 -28.84
N ALA A 404 -7.64 -8.83 -30.00
CA ALA A 404 -6.94 -8.68 -31.27
C ALA A 404 -7.64 -7.56 -32.05
N ILE A 405 -6.87 -6.60 -32.56
CA ILE A 405 -7.38 -5.51 -33.39
C ILE A 405 -6.85 -5.74 -34.81
N CYS A 406 -7.75 -6.08 -35.73
CA CYS A 406 -7.43 -6.16 -37.16
C CYS A 406 -7.44 -4.74 -37.75
N LYS A 407 -6.30 -4.29 -38.30
CA LYS A 407 -6.15 -2.93 -38.84
C LYS A 407 -6.85 -2.71 -40.19
N GLU A 408 -7.30 -3.79 -40.84
CA GLU A 408 -8.11 -3.74 -42.06
C GLU A 408 -9.24 -4.81 -41.98
N GLU A 409 -10.49 -4.41 -42.22
CA GLU A 409 -11.70 -5.23 -42.01
C GLU A 409 -11.80 -6.51 -42.89
N ARG A 410 -10.91 -6.69 -43.88
CA ARG A 410 -11.12 -7.66 -44.98
C ARG A 410 -10.19 -8.89 -44.98
N ALA A 411 -9.42 -9.14 -43.93
CA ALA A 411 -8.55 -10.33 -43.86
C ALA A 411 -8.59 -11.02 -42.49
N CYS A 412 -9.07 -12.27 -42.43
CA CYS A 412 -9.02 -13.11 -41.22
C CYS A 412 -8.78 -14.59 -41.56
N ALA A 413 -8.39 -15.42 -40.58
CA ALA A 413 -8.23 -16.88 -40.68
C ALA A 413 -8.56 -17.57 -39.35
N ARG A 414 -8.88 -18.89 -39.36
CA ARG A 414 -9.04 -19.71 -38.14
C ARG A 414 -7.67 -19.98 -37.50
N ILE A 415 -7.55 -19.74 -36.20
CA ILE A 415 -6.34 -20.01 -35.41
C ILE A 415 -6.73 -20.86 -34.21
N GLU A 416 -6.08 -22.01 -34.03
CA GLU A 416 -6.16 -22.79 -32.80
C GLU A 416 -4.93 -22.49 -31.96
N HIS A 417 -5.13 -22.06 -30.71
CA HIS A 417 -4.04 -21.79 -29.78
C HIS A 417 -4.07 -22.76 -28.61
N TRP A 418 -2.91 -23.33 -28.34
CA TRP A 418 -2.62 -24.13 -27.15
C TRP A 418 -1.69 -23.31 -26.28
N TYR A 419 -2.05 -23.15 -25.00
CA TYR A 419 -1.17 -22.53 -24.02
C TYR A 419 -0.84 -23.52 -22.91
N ARG A 420 0.39 -23.39 -22.39
CA ARG A 420 0.87 -24.14 -21.23
C ARG A 420 1.13 -23.12 -20.12
N LEU A 421 0.27 -23.12 -19.11
CA LEU A 421 0.46 -22.28 -17.93
C LEU A 421 1.40 -23.01 -16.97
N MET A 422 2.46 -22.31 -16.55
CA MET A 422 3.36 -22.78 -15.50
C MET A 422 3.02 -21.99 -14.24
N SER A 423 2.45 -22.67 -13.25
CA SER A 423 2.30 -22.11 -11.91
C SER A 423 3.68 -21.96 -11.29
N GLY A 424 4.06 -20.73 -10.96
CA GLY A 424 5.39 -20.40 -10.41
C GLY A 424 5.74 -21.11 -9.10
N ASN A 425 4.77 -21.71 -8.41
CA ASN A 425 4.98 -22.37 -7.11
C ASN A 425 4.74 -23.88 -7.10
N THR A 426 4.26 -24.51 -8.17
CA THR A 426 3.92 -25.96 -8.11
C THR A 426 4.50 -26.81 -9.22
N GLY A 427 5.06 -26.23 -10.30
CA GLY A 427 5.69 -27.00 -11.38
C GLY A 427 4.75 -27.93 -12.18
N VAL A 428 3.45 -27.93 -11.87
CA VAL A 428 2.45 -28.76 -12.57
C VAL A 428 1.92 -27.98 -13.79
N PRO A 429 2.02 -28.54 -15.01
CA PRO A 429 1.47 -27.91 -16.20
C PRO A 429 -0.06 -28.05 -16.21
N VAL A 430 -0.76 -26.92 -16.41
CA VAL A 430 -2.18 -26.92 -16.76
C VAL A 430 -2.28 -26.64 -18.26
N SER A 431 -2.90 -27.56 -19.01
CA SER A 431 -3.15 -27.43 -20.44
C SER A 431 -4.64 -27.23 -20.67
N ASN A 432 -5.04 -26.06 -21.18
CA ASN A 432 -6.42 -25.80 -21.60
C ASN A 432 -6.44 -25.37 -23.08
N LYS A 433 -7.48 -25.78 -23.81
CA LYS A 433 -7.70 -25.46 -25.22
C LYS A 433 -8.72 -24.32 -25.30
N ILE A 434 -8.37 -23.20 -25.94
CA ILE A 434 -9.36 -22.18 -26.34
C ILE A 434 -9.58 -22.33 -27.85
N THR A 435 -10.85 -22.44 -28.24
CA THR A 435 -11.26 -22.47 -29.65
C THR A 435 -12.11 -21.24 -29.94
N GLY A 436 -11.72 -20.43 -30.93
CA GLY A 436 -12.50 -19.28 -31.39
C GLY A 436 -12.64 -19.27 -32.91
N TYR A 437 -13.78 -18.82 -33.41
CA TYR A 437 -14.03 -18.60 -34.83
C TYR A 437 -13.83 -17.11 -35.15
N TRP A 438 -13.14 -16.82 -36.26
CA TRP A 438 -12.93 -15.46 -36.75
C TRP A 438 -13.41 -15.38 -38.22
N LYS A 439 -14.13 -14.32 -38.58
CA LYS A 439 -14.86 -14.20 -39.85
C LYS A 439 -13.94 -13.95 -41.04
N VAL A 440 -13.96 -14.84 -42.04
CA VAL A 440 -13.28 -14.71 -43.35
C VAL A 440 -14.31 -14.80 -44.46
N SER A 441 -14.19 -14.01 -45.54
CA SER A 441 -14.95 -14.23 -46.77
C SER A 441 -14.09 -14.02 -48.02
N THR A 442 -14.41 -14.79 -49.06
CA THR A 442 -13.81 -14.78 -50.40
C THR A 442 -14.74 -14.12 -51.42
N SER A 443 -14.16 -13.20 -52.20
CA SER A 443 -14.61 -12.66 -53.50
C SER A 443 -15.77 -11.65 -53.52
N GLY A 444 -15.58 -10.58 -54.32
CA GLY A 444 -16.61 -9.61 -54.70
C GLY A 444 -16.11 -8.17 -54.62
N VAL A 445 -15.75 -7.60 -55.78
CA VAL A 445 -15.39 -6.18 -55.93
C VAL A 445 -16.61 -5.29 -55.69
N MET A 446 -16.47 -4.19 -54.94
CA MET A 446 -17.43 -3.07 -54.90
C MET A 446 -16.70 -1.72 -54.95
N PRO A 447 -17.32 -0.66 -55.51
CA PRO A 447 -16.67 0.58 -55.93
C PRO A 447 -16.57 1.61 -54.80
N ASP A 448 -15.65 2.56 -55.00
CA ASP A 448 -15.35 3.71 -54.15
C ASP A 448 -16.56 4.65 -53.97
N SER A 449 -17.34 4.47 -52.91
CA SER A 449 -18.04 5.57 -52.20
C SER A 449 -18.91 5.03 -51.07
N GLY A 450 -18.41 5.13 -49.84
CA GLY A 450 -19.18 4.86 -48.64
C GLY A 450 -18.29 4.76 -47.42
N THR A 451 -18.31 5.79 -46.59
CA THR A 451 -17.64 5.82 -45.27
C THR A 451 -18.29 4.82 -44.31
N PRO A 452 -17.58 3.85 -43.71
CA PRO A 452 -18.15 3.02 -42.67
C PRO A 452 -17.93 3.62 -41.28
N ILE A 453 -19.04 3.72 -40.54
CA ILE A 453 -19.16 4.01 -39.11
C ILE A 453 -19.35 2.66 -38.40
N GLY A 454 -18.59 2.36 -37.34
CA GLY A 454 -18.92 1.25 -36.43
C GLY A 454 -17.81 0.77 -35.49
N ASN A 455 -17.98 1.02 -34.18
CA ASN A 455 -17.21 0.35 -33.12
C ASN A 455 -17.80 -1.03 -32.85
N THR A 456 -17.06 -2.12 -33.13
CA THR A 456 -17.42 -3.47 -32.64
C THR A 456 -16.48 -3.89 -31.51
N LYS A 457 -17.01 -3.97 -30.28
CA LYS A 457 -16.38 -4.66 -29.15
C LYS A 457 -16.85 -6.11 -29.15
N ASN A 458 -15.93 -7.05 -29.37
CA ASN A 458 -16.18 -8.47 -29.11
C ASN A 458 -15.59 -8.83 -27.74
N VAL A 459 -16.41 -9.40 -26.86
CA VAL A 459 -16.00 -9.95 -25.56
C VAL A 459 -16.03 -11.47 -25.65
N LEU A 460 -14.93 -12.12 -25.27
CA LEU A 460 -14.77 -13.58 -25.26
C LEU A 460 -15.07 -14.14 -23.86
N THR A 461 -15.86 -15.21 -23.79
CA THR A 461 -16.15 -15.96 -22.56
C THR A 461 -15.39 -17.28 -22.56
N LEU A 462 -14.71 -17.62 -21.47
CA LEU A 462 -14.07 -18.92 -21.26
C LEU A 462 -15.14 -20.02 -21.11
N VAL A 463 -14.94 -21.15 -21.79
CA VAL A 463 -15.69 -22.39 -21.54
C VAL A 463 -14.74 -23.39 -20.94
N ASP A 464 -15.07 -23.87 -19.74
CA ASP A 464 -14.35 -24.94 -19.04
C ASP A 464 -14.60 -26.27 -19.77
N SER A 465 -13.54 -26.94 -20.20
CA SER A 465 -13.64 -28.24 -20.89
C SER A 465 -13.62 -29.43 -19.93
N THR A 466 -13.70 -29.20 -18.63
CA THR A 466 -13.85 -30.24 -17.61
C THR A 466 -15.19 -30.17 -16.91
N LYS A 467 -16.28 -30.32 -17.70
CA LYS A 467 -17.54 -30.92 -17.28
C LYS A 467 -18.34 -31.42 -18.48
#